data_AF-A0A1Y3MY31-F1
#
_entry.id   AF-A0A1Y3MY31-F1
#
_cell.length_a   1.000
_cell.length_b   1.000
_cell.length_c   1.000
_cell.angle_alpha   90.00
_cell.angle_beta   90.00
_cell.angle_gamma   90.00
#
_symmetry.space_group_name_H-M   'P 1'
#
loop_
_entity.id
_entity.type
_entity.pdbx_description
1 polymer ?
#
loop_
_entity_poly.entity_id
_entity_poly.type
_entity_poly.pdbx_seq_one_letter_code
_entity_poly.pdbx_strand_id
1 'polypeptide(L)'
;MRDVSNVDTTTEILGHKISMPIGIAPMAMHKLAHPDGELATARGAAANDTLMILSTYSTYSMEDVAKAAPNGLRFLQLYVHKDRTAANDLIKRAEAAGYQGLVVTVDRPKLGRRIADAKNKFKRPSDMKMQNLKEEKNKNEDRGTFNKGMTGTVDSSLNWATDIAWLRETTKLPIILKGNSNA
;
A
#
# COMPACT_ATOMS: atom_id res chain seq x y z
N MET A 1 12.57 26.72 -31.27
CA MET A 1 11.20 26.19 -31.12
C MET A 1 11.24 24.68 -31.34
N ARG A 2 10.44 23.90 -30.60
CA ARG A 2 10.39 22.42 -30.72
C ARG A 2 9.00 22.01 -31.21
N ASP A 3 8.94 21.10 -32.18
CA ASP A 3 7.68 20.50 -32.69
C ASP A 3 7.15 19.48 -31.68
N VAL A 4 5.86 19.57 -31.37
CA VAL A 4 5.12 18.74 -30.40
C VAL A 4 3.79 18.26 -30.97
N SER A 5 3.65 18.18 -32.29
CA SER A 5 2.44 17.70 -32.98
C SER A 5 2.08 16.23 -32.67
N ASN A 6 3.03 15.43 -32.22
CA ASN A 6 2.83 14.07 -31.74
C ASN A 6 3.55 13.87 -30.40
N VAL A 7 2.78 13.63 -29.33
CA VAL A 7 3.31 13.44 -27.96
C VAL A 7 3.09 12.00 -27.54
N ASP A 8 4.18 11.29 -27.26
CA ASP A 8 4.16 9.95 -26.66
C ASP A 8 4.39 10.07 -25.15
N THR A 9 3.39 9.64 -24.36
CA THR A 9 3.49 9.62 -22.90
C THR A 9 3.93 8.26 -22.36
N THR A 10 4.08 7.24 -23.21
CA THR A 10 4.43 5.91 -22.76
C THR A 10 5.83 5.89 -22.13
N THR A 11 5.98 5.09 -21.08
CA THR A 11 7.26 4.93 -20.40
C THR A 11 7.33 3.58 -19.71
N GLU A 12 8.40 3.33 -18.95
CA GLU A 12 8.59 2.11 -18.19
C GLU A 12 8.85 2.39 -16.72
N ILE A 13 8.33 1.54 -15.84
CA ILE A 13 8.66 1.51 -14.42
C ILE A 13 9.13 0.11 -14.05
N LEU A 14 10.41 -0.01 -13.65
CA LEU A 14 11.02 -1.28 -13.24
C LEU A 14 10.86 -2.41 -14.28
N GLY A 15 10.93 -2.05 -15.57
CA GLY A 15 10.79 -2.99 -16.70
C GLY A 15 9.34 -3.26 -17.13
N HIS A 16 8.35 -2.57 -16.55
CA HIS A 16 6.96 -2.65 -16.98
C HIS A 16 6.55 -1.41 -17.77
N LYS A 17 6.08 -1.61 -19.00
CA LYS A 17 5.53 -0.55 -19.84
C LYS A 17 4.22 -0.02 -19.24
N ILE A 18 4.09 1.31 -19.18
CA ILE A 18 2.88 2.03 -18.77
C ILE A 18 2.53 3.08 -19.82
N SER A 19 1.24 3.42 -19.93
CA SER A 19 0.72 4.36 -20.94
C SER A 19 1.13 5.82 -20.69
N MET A 20 1.44 6.16 -19.44
CA MET A 20 1.77 7.51 -18.98
C MET A 20 2.64 7.46 -17.72
N PRO A 21 3.47 8.49 -17.43
CA PRO A 21 4.32 8.56 -16.24
C PRO A 21 3.52 8.92 -14.97
N ILE A 22 2.31 8.38 -14.82
CA ILE A 22 1.37 8.69 -13.74
C ILE A 22 0.76 7.38 -13.26
N GLY A 23 0.96 7.05 -11.98
CA GLY A 23 0.36 5.88 -11.33
C GLY A 23 -0.43 6.24 -10.08
N ILE A 24 -1.12 5.25 -9.51
CA ILE A 24 -1.94 5.42 -8.31
C ILE A 24 -1.10 5.12 -7.06
N ALA A 25 -0.91 6.13 -6.23
CA ALA A 25 -0.21 6.03 -4.95
C ALA A 25 -0.97 5.16 -3.92
N PRO A 26 -0.28 4.57 -2.94
CA PRO A 26 -0.94 3.75 -1.93
C PRO A 26 -1.77 4.60 -0.98
N MET A 27 -3.07 4.32 -0.95
CA MET A 27 -4.04 4.94 -0.05
C MET A 27 -4.78 3.85 0.72
N ALA A 28 -5.11 4.13 1.98
CA ALA A 28 -5.80 3.19 2.85
C ALA A 28 -7.32 3.38 2.75
N MET A 29 -8.08 2.31 2.92
CA MET A 29 -9.54 2.33 3.11
C MET A 29 -10.33 3.01 1.99
N HIS A 30 -10.17 2.56 0.74
CA HIS A 30 -10.90 3.16 -0.40
C HIS A 30 -12.43 3.02 -0.25
N LYS A 31 -12.92 2.04 0.54
CA LYS A 31 -14.35 1.91 0.86
C LYS A 31 -14.96 3.11 1.59
N LEU A 32 -14.15 4.01 2.14
CA LEU A 32 -14.65 5.29 2.67
C LEU A 32 -15.17 6.22 1.56
N ALA A 33 -14.66 6.06 0.33
CA ALA A 33 -15.06 6.88 -0.82
C ALA A 33 -16.11 6.19 -1.70
N HIS A 34 -16.01 4.88 -1.90
CA HIS A 34 -16.96 4.13 -2.74
C HIS A 34 -17.02 2.65 -2.32
N PRO A 35 -18.20 1.97 -2.34
CA PRO A 35 -18.34 0.57 -1.90
C PRO A 35 -17.38 -0.43 -2.57
N ASP A 36 -17.10 -0.24 -3.87
CA ASP A 36 -16.15 -1.07 -4.62
C ASP A 36 -14.68 -0.87 -4.21
N GLY A 37 -14.37 0.21 -3.48
CA GLY A 37 -13.07 0.50 -2.90
C GLY A 37 -11.89 0.24 -3.84
N GLU A 38 -10.93 -0.55 -3.34
CA GLU A 38 -9.69 -0.86 -4.05
C GLU A 38 -9.93 -1.69 -5.33
N LEU A 39 -11.05 -2.43 -5.45
CA LEU A 39 -11.36 -3.18 -6.67
C LEU A 39 -11.64 -2.24 -7.84
N ALA A 40 -12.43 -1.19 -7.61
CA ALA A 40 -12.70 -0.18 -8.63
C ALA A 40 -11.42 0.57 -9.02
N THR A 41 -10.57 0.91 -8.04
CA THR A 41 -9.28 1.55 -8.31
C THR A 41 -8.36 0.65 -9.15
N ALA A 42 -8.30 -0.64 -8.85
CA ALA A 42 -7.47 -1.59 -9.60
C ALA A 42 -7.96 -1.77 -11.03
N ARG A 43 -9.28 -1.89 -11.23
CA ARG A 43 -9.89 -1.91 -12.57
C ARG A 43 -9.58 -0.64 -13.35
N GLY A 44 -9.68 0.53 -12.70
CA GLY A 44 -9.36 1.82 -13.32
C GLY A 44 -7.89 1.93 -13.75
N ALA A 45 -6.95 1.53 -12.89
CA ALA A 45 -5.53 1.52 -13.23
C ALA A 45 -5.23 0.58 -14.40
N ALA A 46 -5.79 -0.64 -14.37
CA ALA A 46 -5.61 -1.63 -15.43
C ALA A 46 -6.21 -1.17 -16.76
N ALA A 47 -7.40 -0.56 -16.76
CA ALA A 47 -8.04 -0.05 -17.97
C ALA A 47 -7.28 1.13 -18.61
N ASN A 48 -6.39 1.78 -17.86
CA ASN A 48 -5.55 2.87 -18.34
C ASN A 48 -4.08 2.43 -18.49
N ASP A 49 -3.77 1.13 -18.43
CA ASP A 49 -2.41 0.59 -18.55
C ASP A 49 -1.39 1.32 -17.65
N THR A 50 -1.76 1.52 -16.38
CA THR A 50 -0.87 2.16 -15.40
C THR A 50 -0.79 1.40 -14.07
N LEU A 51 0.22 1.74 -13.29
CA LEU A 51 0.51 1.16 -11.98
C LEU A 51 -0.54 1.55 -10.94
N MET A 52 -1.02 0.55 -10.18
CA MET A 52 -1.61 0.77 -8.86
C MET A 52 -0.68 0.25 -7.76
N ILE A 53 -0.44 1.06 -6.74
CA ILE A 53 0.22 0.61 -5.51
C ILE A 53 -0.86 0.38 -4.45
N LEU A 54 -1.09 -0.88 -4.05
CA LEU A 54 -2.09 -1.25 -3.06
C LEU A 54 -1.56 -1.02 -1.64
N SER A 55 -2.36 -0.47 -0.72
CA SER A 55 -1.93 -0.32 0.68
C SER A 55 -1.99 -1.63 1.47
N THR A 56 -1.07 -1.82 2.44
CA THR A 56 -1.24 -2.82 3.50
C THR A 56 -2.58 -2.63 4.24
N TYR A 57 -3.06 -1.39 4.36
CA TYR A 57 -4.29 -1.02 5.05
C TYR A 57 -5.50 -0.90 4.11
N SER A 58 -5.61 -1.85 3.16
CA SER A 58 -6.70 -1.89 2.18
C SER A 58 -7.95 -2.58 2.73
N THR A 59 -9.11 -2.13 2.24
CA THR A 59 -10.43 -2.66 2.61
C THR A 59 -10.90 -3.87 1.79
N TYR A 60 -10.12 -4.23 0.77
CA TYR A 60 -10.13 -5.53 0.10
C TYR A 60 -8.79 -6.23 0.26
N SER A 61 -8.82 -7.56 0.19
CA SER A 61 -7.62 -8.38 0.19
C SER A 61 -6.80 -8.14 -1.08
N MET A 62 -5.48 -8.32 -1.00
CA MET A 62 -4.60 -8.20 -2.17
C MET A 62 -4.95 -9.21 -3.26
N GLU A 63 -5.46 -10.39 -2.86
CA GLU A 63 -5.91 -11.44 -3.74
C GLU A 63 -7.19 -11.05 -4.49
N ASP A 64 -8.16 -10.42 -3.82
CA ASP A 64 -9.38 -9.95 -4.48
C ASP A 64 -9.09 -8.78 -5.42
N VAL A 65 -8.16 -7.89 -5.03
CA VAL A 65 -7.66 -6.83 -5.90
C VAL A 65 -6.97 -7.40 -7.14
N ALA A 66 -6.15 -8.44 -6.99
CA ALA A 66 -5.51 -9.11 -8.12
C ALA A 66 -6.55 -9.77 -9.03
N LYS A 67 -7.56 -10.45 -8.47
CA LYS A 67 -8.67 -11.05 -9.23
C LYS A 67 -9.52 -10.02 -9.96
N ALA A 68 -9.73 -8.84 -9.39
CA ALA A 68 -10.53 -7.79 -10.01
C ALA A 68 -9.87 -7.17 -11.24
N ALA A 69 -8.53 -7.26 -11.34
CA ALA A 69 -7.75 -6.66 -12.41
C ALA A 69 -6.61 -7.58 -12.86
N PRO A 70 -6.83 -8.83 -13.29
CA PRO A 70 -5.79 -9.86 -13.42
C PRO A 70 -4.55 -9.40 -14.20
N ASN A 71 -4.74 -8.60 -15.26
CA ASN A 71 -3.66 -8.12 -16.13
C ASN A 71 -3.07 -6.74 -15.75
N GLY A 72 -3.60 -6.09 -14.70
CA GLY A 72 -3.11 -4.78 -14.27
C GLY A 72 -1.72 -4.83 -13.63
N LEU A 73 -0.95 -3.76 -13.78
CA LEU A 73 0.32 -3.59 -13.09
C LEU A 73 0.07 -3.19 -11.61
N ARG A 74 0.50 -4.03 -10.67
CA ARG A 74 0.29 -3.80 -9.23
C ARG A 74 1.53 -3.99 -8.41
N PHE A 75 1.81 -3.01 -7.54
CA PHE A 75 2.78 -3.16 -6.45
C PHE A 75 2.08 -3.16 -5.09
N LEU A 76 2.66 -3.80 -4.09
CA LEU A 76 2.16 -3.78 -2.72
C LEU A 76 2.96 -2.78 -1.91
N GLN A 77 2.29 -1.79 -1.32
CA GLN A 77 2.87 -0.97 -0.26
C GLN A 77 2.90 -1.76 1.04
N LEU A 78 4.10 -1.87 1.62
CA LEU A 78 4.36 -2.58 2.87
C LEU A 78 4.60 -1.58 4.01
N TYR A 79 3.79 -1.71 5.07
CA TYR A 79 4.19 -1.26 6.40
C TYR A 79 4.81 -2.43 7.14
N VAL A 80 6.00 -2.23 7.69
CA VAL A 80 6.66 -3.26 8.49
C VAL A 80 6.19 -3.14 9.93
N HIS A 81 5.41 -4.12 10.37
CA HIS A 81 4.98 -4.25 11.77
C HIS A 81 6.07 -4.89 12.62
N LYS A 82 5.98 -4.71 13.95
CA LYS A 82 6.94 -5.30 14.90
C LYS A 82 7.06 -6.83 14.74
N ASP A 83 5.93 -7.48 14.48
CA ASP A 83 5.91 -8.88 14.11
C ASP A 83 6.31 -9.04 12.63
N ARG A 84 7.58 -9.40 12.42
CA ARG A 84 8.14 -9.62 11.08
C ARG A 84 7.50 -10.81 10.36
N THR A 85 6.87 -11.74 11.08
CA THR A 85 6.16 -12.84 10.44
C THR A 85 4.95 -12.36 9.65
N ALA A 86 4.26 -11.30 10.12
CA ALA A 86 3.16 -10.68 9.40
C ALA A 86 3.64 -10.01 8.10
N ALA A 87 4.79 -9.33 8.14
CA ALA A 87 5.39 -8.75 6.94
C ALA A 87 5.81 -9.83 5.93
N ASN A 88 6.45 -10.91 6.39
CA ASN A 88 6.83 -12.05 5.55
C ASN A 88 5.62 -12.71 4.89
N ASP A 89 4.51 -12.87 5.62
CA ASP A 89 3.26 -13.42 5.10
C ASP A 89 2.67 -12.53 3.99
N LEU A 90 2.61 -11.22 4.22
CA LEU A 90 2.15 -10.26 3.22
C LEU A 90 3.00 -10.28 1.95
N ILE A 91 4.33 -10.36 2.09
CA ILE A 91 5.26 -10.43 0.96
C ILE A 91 5.00 -11.70 0.12
N LYS A 92 4.94 -12.86 0.78
CA LYS A 92 4.69 -14.14 0.10
C LYS A 92 3.34 -14.17 -0.61
N ARG A 93 2.30 -13.63 0.03
CA ARG A 93 0.97 -13.51 -0.56
C ARG A 93 0.97 -12.56 -1.76
N ALA A 94 1.72 -11.47 -1.71
CA ALA A 94 1.85 -10.54 -2.83
C ALA A 94 2.52 -11.21 -4.04
N GLU A 95 3.63 -11.92 -3.80
CA GLU A 95 4.30 -12.72 -4.83
C GLU A 95 3.35 -13.76 -5.44
N ALA A 96 2.63 -14.52 -4.60
CA ALA A 96 1.68 -15.53 -5.05
C ALA A 96 0.47 -14.95 -5.81
N ALA A 97 0.05 -13.74 -5.47
CA ALA A 97 -1.02 -13.01 -6.16
C ALA A 97 -0.54 -12.24 -7.41
N GLY A 98 0.73 -12.38 -7.79
CA GLY A 98 1.28 -11.78 -9.00
C GLY A 98 1.56 -10.28 -8.91
N TYR A 99 1.77 -9.75 -7.70
CA TYR A 99 2.28 -8.38 -7.54
C TYR A 99 3.72 -8.31 -8.02
N GLN A 100 4.07 -7.19 -8.66
CA GLN A 100 5.31 -7.05 -9.43
C GLN A 100 6.35 -6.16 -8.73
N GLY A 101 6.07 -5.73 -7.49
CA GLY A 101 6.96 -4.84 -6.75
C GLY A 101 6.48 -4.60 -5.33
N LEU A 102 7.42 -4.24 -4.45
CA LEU A 102 7.17 -3.86 -3.07
C LEU A 102 7.55 -2.40 -2.83
N VAL A 103 6.64 -1.65 -2.22
CA VAL A 103 6.84 -0.24 -1.86
C VAL A 103 6.88 -0.12 -0.35
N VAL A 104 8.09 -0.14 0.21
CA VAL A 104 8.30 -0.13 1.66
C VAL A 104 8.23 1.31 2.17
N THR A 105 7.28 1.59 3.05
CA THR A 105 7.09 2.94 3.59
C THR A 105 7.96 3.16 4.82
N VAL A 106 8.94 4.05 4.71
CA VAL A 106 9.97 4.31 5.75
C VAL A 106 9.75 5.65 6.49
N ASP A 107 8.85 6.51 6.01
CA ASP A 107 8.55 7.84 6.59
C ASP A 107 7.61 7.84 7.80
N ARG A 108 7.08 6.68 8.19
CA ARG A 108 5.96 6.61 9.14
C ARG A 108 6.21 5.68 10.35
N PRO A 109 7.32 5.83 11.10
CA PRO A 109 7.58 5.06 12.31
C PRO A 109 6.55 5.34 13.41
N LYS A 110 5.91 6.51 13.36
CA LYS A 110 4.75 6.90 14.17
C LYS A 110 3.70 7.54 13.27
N LEU A 111 2.45 7.49 13.72
CA LEU A 111 1.36 8.18 13.03
C LEU A 111 1.49 9.70 13.20
N GLY A 112 1.44 10.45 12.10
CA GLY A 112 1.44 11.91 12.13
C GLY A 112 0.19 12.49 12.80
N ARG A 113 0.31 13.70 13.36
CA ARG A 113 -0.79 14.40 14.03
C ARG A 113 -1.76 14.98 13.00
N ARG A 114 -2.91 14.32 12.80
CA ARG A 114 -3.99 14.77 11.91
C ARG A 114 -5.06 15.51 12.69
N ILE A 115 -5.05 16.84 12.60
CA ILE A 115 -5.93 17.70 13.40
C ILE A 115 -7.41 17.46 13.05
N ALA A 116 -7.74 17.29 11.77
CA ALA A 116 -9.09 17.03 11.32
C ALA A 116 -9.64 15.71 11.91
N ASP A 117 -8.87 14.61 11.83
CA ASP A 117 -9.25 13.32 12.40
C ASP A 117 -9.50 13.41 13.91
N ALA A 118 -8.67 14.18 14.63
CA ALA A 118 -8.84 14.40 16.06
C ALA A 118 -10.11 15.20 16.37
N LYS A 119 -10.36 16.30 15.64
CA LYS A 119 -11.56 17.13 15.79
C LYS A 119 -12.84 16.36 15.47
N ASN A 120 -12.82 15.60 14.39
CA ASN A 120 -13.96 14.82 13.90
C ASN A 120 -14.10 13.48 14.63
N LYS A 121 -13.20 13.17 15.56
CA LYS A 121 -13.13 11.89 16.28
C LYS A 121 -13.21 10.69 15.34
N PHE A 122 -12.47 10.77 14.22
CA PHE A 122 -12.58 9.80 13.12
C PHE A 122 -12.44 8.37 13.64
N LYS A 123 -13.36 7.52 13.23
CA LYS A 123 -13.38 6.07 13.47
C LYS A 123 -13.64 5.37 12.14
N ARG A 124 -12.96 4.24 11.92
CA ARG A 124 -13.27 3.36 10.79
C ARG A 124 -14.68 2.76 11.02
N PRO A 125 -15.55 2.71 10.00
CA PRO A 125 -16.83 2.01 10.09
C PRO A 125 -16.66 0.58 10.61
N SER A 126 -17.60 0.11 11.44
CA SER A 126 -17.47 -1.16 12.17
C SER A 126 -17.52 -2.40 11.27
N ASP A 127 -18.22 -2.31 10.15
CA ASP A 127 -18.34 -3.31 9.10
C ASP A 127 -17.11 -3.34 8.17
N MET A 128 -16.27 -2.31 8.22
CA MET A 128 -15.10 -2.16 7.37
C MET A 128 -13.86 -2.79 8.01
N LYS A 129 -13.33 -3.84 7.37
CA LYS A 129 -12.14 -4.57 7.81
C LYS A 129 -10.91 -4.22 6.96
N MET A 130 -9.72 -4.29 7.57
CA MET A 130 -8.45 -4.28 6.82
C MET A 130 -8.15 -5.72 6.41
N GLN A 131 -8.52 -6.11 5.19
CA GLN A 131 -8.57 -7.53 4.84
C GLN A 131 -7.19 -8.19 4.65
N ASN A 132 -6.13 -7.40 4.50
CA ASN A 132 -4.77 -7.93 4.44
C ASN A 132 -4.20 -8.29 5.82
N LEU A 133 -4.70 -7.66 6.89
CA LEU A 133 -4.20 -7.84 8.24
C LEU A 133 -5.03 -8.87 8.99
N LYS A 134 -4.38 -9.70 9.80
CA LYS A 134 -5.07 -10.60 10.72
C LYS A 134 -5.86 -9.75 11.73
N GLU A 135 -7.10 -10.14 12.01
CA GLU A 135 -7.90 -9.45 13.03
C GLU A 135 -7.18 -9.53 14.38
N GLU A 136 -6.91 -8.37 14.99
CA GLU A 136 -6.48 -8.35 16.39
C GLU A 136 -7.62 -8.89 17.25
N LYS A 137 -7.35 -9.96 18.01
CA LYS A 137 -8.32 -10.65 18.88
C LYS A 137 -8.85 -9.78 20.04
N ASN A 138 -8.38 -8.54 20.20
CA ASN A 138 -8.82 -7.66 21.27
C ASN A 138 -10.09 -6.91 20.89
N LYS A 139 -11.23 -7.60 21.06
CA LYS A 139 -12.58 -7.02 21.05
C LYS A 139 -12.87 -6.11 22.25
N ASN A 140 -11.96 -6.04 23.23
CA ASN A 140 -12.12 -5.27 24.44
C ASN A 140 -11.00 -4.24 24.53
N GLU A 141 -11.25 -3.04 24.04
CA GLU A 141 -10.77 -1.79 24.63
C GLU A 141 -11.36 -0.63 23.84
N ASP A 142 -11.82 0.37 24.57
CA ASP A 142 -12.19 1.68 24.06
C ASP A 142 -10.96 2.33 23.42
N ARG A 143 -10.64 1.92 22.18
CA ARG A 143 -9.46 2.39 21.44
C ARG A 143 -9.68 3.77 20.82
N GLY A 144 -10.57 4.60 21.38
CA GLY A 144 -10.74 5.99 20.98
C GLY A 144 -10.87 6.19 19.47
N THR A 145 -10.16 7.17 18.92
CA THR A 145 -10.12 7.48 17.49
C THR A 145 -9.28 6.45 16.71
N PHE A 146 -9.56 6.25 15.42
CA PHE A 146 -8.81 5.35 14.51
C PHE A 146 -7.29 5.47 14.65
N ASN A 147 -6.81 6.69 14.88
CA ASN A 147 -5.40 7.01 15.04
C ASN A 147 -4.75 6.30 16.23
N LYS A 148 -5.47 6.09 17.34
CA LYS A 148 -4.94 5.39 18.51
C LYS A 148 -4.77 3.90 18.24
N GLY A 149 -5.69 3.27 17.51
CA GLY A 149 -5.60 1.85 17.12
C GLY A 149 -4.50 1.54 16.09
N MET A 150 -4.05 2.54 15.33
CA MET A 150 -2.95 2.42 14.36
C MET A 150 -1.59 2.77 14.95
N THR A 151 -1.54 3.27 16.19
CA THR A 151 -0.31 3.72 16.84
C THR A 151 0.39 2.52 17.51
N GLY A 152 1.66 2.31 17.21
CA GLY A 152 2.51 1.32 17.89
C GLY A 152 2.53 -0.10 17.29
N THR A 153 1.77 -0.34 16.21
CA THR A 153 1.81 -1.60 15.45
C THR A 153 2.94 -1.63 14.43
N VAL A 154 3.21 -0.49 13.77
CA VAL A 154 4.36 -0.30 12.87
C VAL A 154 5.64 -0.28 13.69
N ASP A 155 6.68 -0.95 13.21
CA ASP A 155 7.98 -0.98 13.84
C ASP A 155 8.67 0.38 13.71
N SER A 156 8.90 1.05 14.83
CA SER A 156 9.60 2.33 14.88
C SER A 156 11.12 2.19 14.91
N SER A 157 11.64 0.96 14.94
CA SER A 157 13.08 0.66 15.02
C SER A 157 13.71 0.23 13.70
N LEU A 158 13.01 0.44 12.58
CA LEU A 158 13.54 0.15 11.25
C LEU A 158 14.91 0.81 11.04
N ASN A 159 15.87 -0.01 10.59
CA ASN A 159 17.27 0.30 10.43
C ASN A 159 17.77 -0.23 9.07
N TRP A 160 18.42 0.66 8.32
CA TRP A 160 19.02 0.36 7.01
C TRP A 160 19.98 -0.82 7.04
N ALA A 161 20.77 -0.97 8.12
CA ALA A 161 21.81 -2.00 8.22
C ALA A 161 21.24 -3.42 8.27
N THR A 162 20.04 -3.60 8.83
CA THR A 162 19.46 -4.92 9.06
C THR A 162 18.23 -5.17 8.19
N ASP A 163 17.35 -4.19 8.04
CA ASP A 163 16.04 -4.41 7.45
C ASP A 163 16.07 -4.49 5.92
N ILE A 164 17.02 -3.82 5.26
CA ILE A 164 17.17 -3.94 3.80
C ILE A 164 17.74 -5.29 3.42
N ALA A 165 18.72 -5.79 4.17
CA ALA A 165 19.26 -7.14 3.97
C ALA A 165 18.14 -8.17 4.14
N TRP A 166 17.38 -8.09 5.25
CA TRP A 166 16.23 -8.96 5.50
C TRP A 166 15.17 -8.91 4.38
N LEU A 167 14.80 -7.71 3.89
CA LEU A 167 13.84 -7.58 2.80
C LEU A 167 14.35 -8.25 1.50
N ARG A 168 15.63 -8.06 1.16
CA ARG A 168 16.25 -8.67 -0.03
C ARG A 168 16.43 -10.19 0.09
N GLU A 169 16.58 -10.71 1.30
CA GLU A 169 16.58 -12.14 1.57
C GLU A 169 15.16 -12.72 1.45
N THR A 170 14.14 -11.94 1.82
CA THR A 170 12.76 -12.41 1.90
C THR A 170 12.05 -12.46 0.54
N THR A 171 12.38 -11.57 -0.40
CA THR A 171 11.68 -11.45 -1.70
C THR A 171 12.64 -11.24 -2.87
N LYS A 172 12.19 -11.60 -4.07
CA LYS A 172 12.84 -11.24 -5.34
C LYS A 172 12.16 -10.09 -6.07
N LEU A 173 11.02 -9.62 -5.57
CA LEU A 173 10.36 -8.45 -6.13
C LEU A 173 11.26 -7.21 -6.04
N PRO A 174 11.23 -6.32 -7.03
CA PRO A 174 11.83 -5.01 -6.92
C PRO A 174 11.32 -4.26 -5.67
N ILE A 175 12.23 -3.64 -4.93
CA ILE A 175 11.91 -2.90 -3.70
C ILE A 175 12.09 -1.39 -3.95
N ILE A 176 11.02 -0.62 -3.72
CA ILE A 176 11.02 0.84 -3.71
C ILE A 176 10.91 1.31 -2.26
N LEU A 177 11.76 2.24 -1.86
CA LEU A 177 11.70 2.89 -0.56
C LEU A 177 10.89 4.18 -0.68
N LYS A 178 9.70 4.20 -0.09
CA LYS A 178 8.80 5.36 -0.09
C LYS A 178 8.99 6.18 1.17
N GLY A 179 9.15 7.50 0.98
CA GLY A 179 9.17 8.46 2.09
C GLY A 179 10.56 9.04 2.40
N ASN A 180 11.52 8.89 1.49
CA ASN A 180 12.78 9.59 1.62
C ASN A 180 12.56 11.10 1.33
N SER A 181 12.99 11.96 2.25
CA SER A 181 12.94 13.42 2.12
C SER A 181 14.32 14.07 2.05
N ASN A 182 15.40 13.28 2.07
CA ASN A 182 16.76 13.78 1.86
C ASN A 182 17.00 13.86 0.36
N ALA A 183 16.77 15.03 -0.22
CA ALA A 183 17.13 15.39 -1.59
C ALA A 183 18.52 16.05 -1.61
#